data_AF-A0AAD7UNU9-F1
#
_entry.id   AF-A0AAD7UNU9-F1
#
_cell.length_a   1.000
_cell.length_b   1.000
_cell.length_c   1.000
_cell.angle_alpha   90.00
_cell.angle_beta   90.00
_cell.angle_gamma   90.00
#
_symmetry.space_group_name_H-M   'P 1'
#
loop_
_entity.id
_entity.type
_entity.pdbx_description
1 polymer ?
#
loop_
_entity_poly.entity_id
_entity_poly.type
_entity_poly.pdbx_seq_one_letter_code
_entity_poly.pdbx_strand_id
1 'polypeptide(L)'
;MTTTTTIAVLASSSGAYAFTTTTPRTIRRPPRVHAQVADYASALWDREEFPPVLPTGGNVECTVYDIGGGLTQVLSKTCSKELPLIPHVGVRVYGREYFYSDHIESRSTEVMAEMLSSFPQISFDLGEPKMTRAELDEWLASPDLQRDWQPENYNVFDHNCNHFAKVMMDRVASRPLEPELIEPVLKVTEEMLSELPEWRRNLGLALMNQVTRLVVVSWGRATKKKKQQLEVSARNVAASDRNVTLAA
;
A
#
# COMPACT_ATOMS: atom_id res chain seq x y z
N MET A 1 61.72 12.44 -37.36
CA MET A 1 62.32 11.18 -36.89
C MET A 1 61.36 10.05 -37.21
N THR A 2 61.84 9.08 -38.00
CA THR A 2 61.31 7.71 -38.25
C THR A 2 59.89 7.51 -38.82
N THR A 3 59.84 7.49 -40.17
CA THR A 3 59.34 6.43 -41.11
C THR A 3 59.01 5.05 -40.49
N THR A 4 58.18 4.13 -41.00
CA THR A 4 57.23 3.93 -42.14
C THR A 4 56.71 2.49 -41.92
N THR A 5 55.47 2.12 -42.31
CA THR A 5 55.18 0.83 -43.00
C THR A 5 53.78 0.81 -43.60
N THR A 6 53.77 0.61 -44.92
CA THR A 6 52.67 0.37 -45.86
C THR A 6 51.99 -0.98 -45.63
N ILE A 7 50.65 -1.08 -45.77
CA ILE A 7 50.00 -2.34 -46.21
C ILE A 7 48.89 -2.08 -47.23
N ALA A 8 49.16 -2.62 -48.42
CA ALA A 8 48.33 -3.16 -49.51
C ALA A 8 46.83 -2.81 -49.65
N VAL A 9 46.51 -2.36 -50.87
CA VAL A 9 45.20 -2.47 -51.53
C VAL A 9 45.07 -3.88 -52.11
N LEU A 10 44.00 -4.60 -51.77
CA LEU A 10 43.49 -5.73 -52.54
C LEU A 10 41.99 -5.54 -52.78
N ALA A 11 41.61 -5.71 -54.03
CA ALA A 11 40.27 -5.52 -54.56
C ALA A 11 39.37 -6.76 -54.38
N SER A 12 38.07 -6.51 -54.57
CA SER A 12 36.97 -7.45 -54.84
C SER A 12 36.38 -8.21 -53.65
N SER A 13 35.14 -7.92 -53.31
CA SER A 13 33.95 -8.59 -53.87
C SER A 13 32.71 -8.16 -53.08
N SER A 14 31.69 -7.67 -53.79
CA SER A 14 30.25 -7.76 -53.48
C SER A 14 29.84 -8.14 -52.04
N GLY A 15 29.33 -7.17 -51.27
CA GLY A 15 28.66 -7.41 -50.00
C GLY A 15 27.84 -6.18 -49.59
N ALA A 16 26.55 -6.37 -49.38
CA ALA A 16 25.55 -5.33 -49.20
C ALA A 16 25.89 -4.29 -48.13
N TYR A 17 25.62 -3.02 -48.42
CA TYR A 17 25.48 -1.96 -47.42
C TYR A 17 24.28 -2.30 -46.52
N ALA A 18 24.52 -2.91 -45.36
CA ALA A 18 23.57 -2.93 -44.27
C ALA A 18 23.80 -1.67 -43.42
N PHE A 19 23.00 -0.63 -43.65
CA PHE A 19 22.83 0.43 -42.66
C PHE A 19 22.26 -0.20 -41.40
N THR A 20 23.09 -0.40 -40.38
CA THR A 20 22.61 -0.67 -39.03
C THR A 20 22.00 0.63 -38.50
N THR A 21 20.70 0.78 -38.68
CA THR A 21 19.89 1.77 -37.97
C THR A 21 20.02 1.44 -36.48
N THR A 22 20.97 2.09 -35.82
CA THR A 22 21.04 2.07 -34.36
C THR A 22 19.83 2.87 -33.90
N THR A 23 18.76 2.16 -33.54
CA THR A 23 17.57 2.77 -32.95
C THR A 23 18.05 3.63 -31.79
N PRO A 24 17.67 4.92 -31.70
CA PRO A 24 18.01 5.72 -30.55
C PRO A 24 17.45 5.00 -29.34
N ARG A 25 18.32 4.51 -28.45
CA ARG A 25 17.91 3.98 -27.16
C ARG A 25 17.24 5.14 -26.46
N THR A 26 15.90 5.16 -26.49
CA THR A 26 15.10 6.17 -25.81
C THR A 26 15.56 6.14 -24.38
N ILE A 27 16.34 7.13 -23.97
CA ILE A 27 16.66 7.33 -22.56
C ILE A 27 15.30 7.64 -21.97
N ARG A 28 14.64 6.62 -21.41
CA ARG A 28 13.43 6.82 -20.61
C ARG A 28 13.85 7.80 -19.55
N ARG A 29 13.38 9.03 -19.72
CA ARG A 29 13.51 10.08 -18.71
C ARG A 29 13.05 9.42 -17.40
N PRO A 30 13.86 9.42 -16.34
CA PRO A 30 13.41 8.83 -15.08
C PRO A 30 12.05 9.45 -14.75
N PRO A 31 11.06 8.65 -14.33
CA PRO A 31 9.74 9.17 -14.01
C PRO A 31 9.92 10.34 -13.07
N ARG A 32 9.25 11.47 -13.36
CA ARG A 32 9.28 12.63 -12.46
C ARG A 32 8.69 12.15 -11.14
N VAL A 33 9.53 12.07 -10.12
CA VAL A 33 9.11 11.65 -8.80
C VAL A 33 8.45 12.86 -8.15
N HIS A 34 7.12 12.88 -8.18
CA HIS A 34 6.33 13.95 -7.59
C HIS A 34 6.12 13.69 -6.11
N ALA A 35 6.09 14.75 -5.30
CA ALA A 35 5.66 14.65 -3.91
C ALA A 35 4.25 14.04 -3.83
N GLN A 36 4.00 13.29 -2.76
CA GLN A 36 2.67 12.78 -2.46
C GLN A 36 1.86 13.90 -1.80
N VAL A 37 0.59 14.01 -2.17
CA VAL A 37 -0.34 15.01 -1.62
C VAL A 37 -1.68 14.34 -1.34
N ALA A 38 -2.34 14.75 -0.27
CA ALA A 38 -3.69 14.34 0.05
C ALA A 38 -4.38 15.43 0.88
N ASP A 39 -5.67 15.68 0.64
CA ASP A 39 -6.41 16.77 1.27
C ASP A 39 -6.48 16.65 2.80
N TYR A 40 -6.41 15.42 3.33
CA TYR A 40 -6.40 15.15 4.77
C TYR A 40 -5.03 15.38 5.43
N ALA A 41 -3.96 15.53 4.66
CA ALA A 41 -2.60 15.44 5.16
C ALA A 41 -2.25 16.58 6.13
N SER A 42 -2.67 17.81 5.82
CA SER A 42 -2.47 18.96 6.70
C SER A 42 -3.19 18.78 8.04
N ALA A 43 -4.40 18.21 8.04
CA ALA A 43 -5.15 17.98 9.26
C ALA A 43 -4.54 16.90 10.18
N LEU A 44 -3.84 15.91 9.61
CA LEU A 44 -3.20 14.85 10.39
C LEU A 44 -1.78 15.20 10.85
N TRP A 45 -0.99 15.86 9.99
CA TRP A 45 0.46 15.99 10.18
C TRP A 45 0.98 17.42 10.05
N ASP A 46 0.09 18.41 9.96
CA ASP A 46 0.46 19.82 9.74
C ASP A 46 1.39 20.02 8.53
N ARG A 47 1.13 19.21 7.48
CA ARG A 47 1.99 19.08 6.30
C ARG A 47 1.17 18.74 5.06
N GLU A 48 1.46 19.42 3.95
CA GLU A 48 0.74 19.23 2.68
C GLU A 48 1.42 18.23 1.72
N GLU A 49 2.75 18.18 1.71
CA GLU A 49 3.52 17.41 0.71
C GLU A 49 4.47 16.41 1.34
N PHE A 50 4.38 15.13 0.98
CA PHE A 50 5.23 14.05 1.47
C PHE A 50 6.25 13.60 0.42
N PRO A 51 7.46 13.13 0.81
CA PRO A 51 8.41 12.61 -0.16
C PRO A 51 7.78 11.42 -0.87
N PRO A 52 8.05 11.21 -2.17
CA PRO A 52 7.59 10.01 -2.85
C PRO A 52 8.20 8.76 -2.21
N VAL A 53 7.37 7.74 -2.01
CA VAL A 53 7.84 6.38 -1.70
C VAL A 53 7.94 5.61 -3.01
N LEU A 54 9.16 5.19 -3.34
CA LEU A 54 9.38 4.32 -4.47
C LEU A 54 8.99 2.89 -4.05
N PRO A 55 8.21 2.16 -4.85
CA PRO A 55 7.93 0.75 -4.61
C PRO A 55 9.23 -0.03 -4.84
N THR A 56 10.04 -0.18 -3.80
CA THR A 56 11.33 -0.91 -3.88
C THR A 56 11.12 -2.41 -3.77
N GLY A 57 9.92 -2.86 -3.37
CA GLY A 57 9.54 -4.26 -3.19
C GLY A 57 10.22 -4.96 -1.99
N GLY A 58 11.34 -4.41 -1.50
CA GLY A 58 12.11 -4.90 -0.37
C GLY A 58 11.83 -4.19 0.94
N ASN A 59 11.47 -2.90 0.93
CA ASN A 59 11.20 -2.15 2.15
C ASN A 59 9.81 -2.43 2.72
N VAL A 60 9.66 -2.13 4.01
CA VAL A 60 8.38 -2.01 4.69
C VAL A 60 7.82 -0.62 4.40
N GLU A 61 6.60 -0.57 3.88
CA GLU A 61 5.88 0.68 3.63
C GLU A 61 4.56 0.67 4.40
N CYS A 62 4.16 1.80 4.96
CA CYS A 62 2.84 2.01 5.52
C CYS A 62 2.05 2.94 4.60
N THR A 63 0.84 2.57 4.19
CA THR A 63 -0.01 3.44 3.36
C THR A 63 -1.31 3.75 4.09
N VAL A 64 -1.58 5.04 4.24
CA VAL A 64 -2.84 5.58 4.77
C VAL A 64 -3.71 5.96 3.58
N TYR A 65 -4.95 5.51 3.57
CA TYR A 65 -5.95 5.82 2.55
C TYR A 65 -7.14 6.55 3.19
N ASP A 66 -7.68 7.55 2.51
CA ASP A 66 -9.04 8.01 2.79
C ASP A 66 -10.03 7.18 1.99
N ILE A 67 -10.71 6.23 2.67
CA ILE A 67 -11.74 5.39 2.04
C ILE A 67 -13.15 5.98 2.17
N GLY A 68 -13.29 7.17 2.77
CA GLY A 68 -14.59 7.73 3.10
C GLY A 68 -15.22 8.53 1.97
N GLY A 69 -14.44 9.34 1.25
CA GLY A 69 -14.97 10.22 0.21
C GLY A 69 -16.17 11.04 0.73
N GLY A 70 -17.31 11.00 0.03
CA GLY A 70 -18.52 11.71 0.46
C GLY A 70 -19.09 11.26 1.82
N LEU A 71 -18.81 10.03 2.27
CA LEU A 71 -19.27 9.52 3.56
C LEU A 71 -18.59 10.24 4.74
N THR A 72 -17.35 10.72 4.56
CA THR A 72 -16.61 11.46 5.60
C THR A 72 -17.40 12.67 6.08
N GLN A 73 -18.04 13.42 5.17
CA GLN A 73 -18.87 14.58 5.54
C GLN A 73 -20.14 14.19 6.29
N VAL A 74 -20.76 13.06 5.91
CA VAL A 74 -21.96 12.55 6.59
C VAL A 74 -21.63 12.10 8.01
N LEU A 75 -20.52 11.36 8.17
CA LEU A 75 -20.04 10.98 9.49
C LEU A 75 -19.65 12.18 10.32
N SER A 76 -19.00 13.19 9.74
CA SER A 76 -18.63 14.41 10.45
C SER A 76 -19.83 15.11 11.09
N LYS A 77 -20.91 15.29 10.30
CA LYS A 77 -22.16 15.85 10.80
C LYS A 77 -22.81 14.97 11.87
N THR A 78 -22.79 13.65 11.67
CA THR A 78 -23.38 12.69 12.61
C THR A 78 -22.64 12.68 13.94
N CYS A 79 -21.32 12.75 13.90
CA CYS A 79 -20.45 12.75 15.07
C CYS A 79 -20.30 14.15 15.70
N SER A 80 -20.80 15.20 15.04
CA SER A 80 -20.62 16.60 15.46
C SER A 80 -19.13 16.96 15.63
N LYS A 81 -18.28 16.36 14.78
CA LYS A 81 -16.83 16.50 14.77
C LYS A 81 -16.39 16.52 13.31
N GLU A 82 -15.52 17.46 12.93
CA GLU A 82 -14.93 17.44 11.59
C GLU A 82 -13.93 16.29 11.50
N LEU A 83 -14.21 15.31 10.64
CA LEU A 83 -13.32 14.20 10.36
C LEU A 83 -12.53 14.51 9.09
N PRO A 84 -11.19 14.47 9.12
CA PRO A 84 -10.40 14.75 7.93
C PRO A 84 -10.47 13.64 6.88
N LEU A 85 -10.75 12.40 7.31
CA LEU A 85 -10.86 11.22 6.47
C LEU A 85 -11.61 10.08 7.18
N ILE A 86 -11.94 9.01 6.45
CA ILE A 86 -12.15 7.69 7.04
C ILE A 86 -10.89 6.87 6.76
N PRO A 87 -10.02 6.64 7.77
CA PRO A 87 -8.72 6.04 7.52
C PRO A 87 -8.84 4.53 7.31
N HIS A 88 -8.14 4.05 6.29
CA HIS A 88 -7.70 2.67 6.17
C HIS A 88 -6.18 2.65 6.11
N VAL A 89 -5.54 1.76 6.86
CA VAL A 89 -4.09 1.60 6.82
C VAL A 89 -3.72 0.18 6.44
N GLY A 90 -2.84 0.07 5.43
CA GLY A 90 -2.23 -1.18 5.01
C GLY A 90 -0.71 -1.11 5.12
N VAL A 91 -0.08 -2.23 5.50
CA VAL A 91 1.38 -2.32 5.58
C VAL A 91 1.89 -3.23 4.48
N ARG A 92 2.77 -2.70 3.62
CA ARG A 92 3.34 -3.38 2.46
C ARG A 92 4.73 -3.89 2.77
N VAL A 93 4.98 -5.15 2.47
CA VAL A 93 6.29 -5.79 2.55
C VAL A 93 6.27 -7.06 1.70
N TYR A 94 7.38 -7.42 1.06
CA TYR A 94 7.48 -8.63 0.24
C TYR A 94 6.44 -8.72 -0.89
N GLY A 95 6.17 -7.59 -1.54
CA GLY A 95 5.19 -7.49 -2.65
C GLY A 95 3.74 -7.78 -2.23
N ARG A 96 3.44 -7.69 -0.93
CA ARG A 96 2.10 -7.84 -0.40
C ARG A 96 1.75 -6.70 0.54
N GLU A 97 0.49 -6.34 0.56
CA GLU A 97 -0.09 -5.46 1.57
C GLU A 97 -0.92 -6.29 2.54
N TYR A 98 -0.74 -6.03 3.83
CA TYR A 98 -1.41 -6.70 4.94
C TYR A 98 -2.29 -5.69 5.67
N PHE A 99 -3.52 -6.09 5.98
CA PHE A 99 -4.49 -5.26 6.69
C PHE A 99 -5.50 -6.15 7.42
N TYR A 100 -6.24 -5.57 8.36
CA TYR A 100 -7.27 -6.26 9.11
C TYR A 100 -8.67 -5.81 8.69
N SER A 101 -9.54 -6.75 8.36
CA SER A 101 -10.94 -6.53 7.98
C SER A 101 -11.86 -7.38 8.86
N ASP A 102 -12.44 -8.46 8.33
CA ASP A 102 -13.01 -9.53 9.15
C ASP A 102 -11.94 -10.52 9.61
N HIS A 103 -10.79 -10.60 8.94
CA HIS A 103 -9.61 -11.35 9.37
C HIS A 103 -8.35 -10.61 8.92
N ILE A 104 -7.18 -11.12 9.31
CA ILE A 104 -5.92 -10.65 8.72
C ILE A 104 -5.93 -11.04 7.24
N GLU A 105 -6.05 -10.05 6.37
CA GLU A 105 -6.00 -10.21 4.92
C GLU A 105 -4.61 -9.80 4.41
N SER A 106 -4.18 -10.45 3.33
CA SER A 106 -3.09 -9.92 2.51
C SER A 106 -3.41 -10.03 1.03
N ARG A 107 -2.96 -9.07 0.24
CA ARG A 107 -3.07 -9.07 -1.24
C ARG A 107 -1.75 -8.62 -1.85
N SER A 108 -1.54 -8.90 -3.13
CA SER A 108 -0.36 -8.36 -3.80
C SER A 108 -0.48 -6.83 -3.89
N THR A 109 0.67 -6.15 -3.87
CA THR A 109 0.74 -4.68 -3.95
C THR A 109 0.10 -4.14 -5.23
N GLU A 110 0.16 -4.91 -6.32
CA GLU A 110 -0.43 -4.54 -7.62
C GLU A 110 -1.96 -4.57 -7.54
N VAL A 111 -2.53 -5.61 -6.92
CA VAL A 111 -3.98 -5.73 -6.73
C VAL A 111 -4.49 -4.59 -5.84
N MET A 112 -3.76 -4.24 -4.78
CA MET A 112 -4.14 -3.12 -3.91
C MET A 112 -4.05 -1.78 -4.62
N ALA A 113 -2.98 -1.55 -5.38
CA ALA A 113 -2.83 -0.35 -6.18
C ALA A 113 -4.00 -0.17 -7.17
N GLU A 114 -4.46 -1.25 -7.81
CA GLU A 114 -5.64 -1.17 -8.68
C GLU A 114 -6.93 -0.90 -7.87
N MET A 115 -7.15 -1.65 -6.80
CA MET A 115 -8.38 -1.58 -5.99
C MET A 115 -8.56 -0.23 -5.30
N LEU A 116 -7.47 0.42 -4.89
CA LEU A 116 -7.49 1.64 -4.11
C LEU A 116 -6.96 2.86 -4.87
N SER A 117 -6.65 2.72 -6.16
CA SER A 117 -6.12 3.80 -7.02
C SER A 117 -6.93 5.10 -7.00
N SER A 118 -8.24 5.04 -6.75
CA SER A 118 -9.12 6.20 -6.72
C SER A 118 -9.17 6.92 -5.37
N PHE A 119 -8.60 6.34 -4.31
CA PHE A 119 -8.62 6.93 -2.98
C PHE A 119 -7.37 7.79 -2.74
N PRO A 120 -7.51 8.99 -2.17
CA PRO A 120 -6.36 9.76 -1.71
C PRO A 120 -5.52 8.95 -0.73
N GLN A 121 -4.19 8.94 -0.91
CA GLN A 121 -3.30 8.11 -0.12
C GLN A 121 -1.94 8.78 0.13
N ILE A 122 -1.34 8.49 1.28
CA ILE A 122 0.04 8.84 1.63
C ILE A 122 0.74 7.58 2.10
N SER A 123 1.88 7.26 1.49
CA SER A 123 2.75 6.15 1.86
C SER A 123 4.00 6.66 2.60
N PHE A 124 4.48 5.87 3.57
CA PHE A 124 5.66 6.11 4.38
C PHE A 124 6.64 4.93 4.25
N ASP A 125 7.91 5.20 3.95
CA ASP A 125 8.99 4.20 3.96
C ASP A 125 9.54 4.00 5.37
N LEU A 126 9.40 2.79 5.91
CA LEU A 126 9.84 2.40 7.24
C LEU A 126 11.17 1.64 7.22
N GLY A 127 11.84 1.58 6.07
CA GLY A 127 13.12 0.92 5.88
C GLY A 127 13.00 -0.58 5.65
N GLU A 128 14.10 -1.29 5.84
CA GLU A 128 14.17 -2.73 5.59
C GLU A 128 13.38 -3.53 6.64
N PRO A 129 12.83 -4.70 6.28
CA PRO A 129 12.21 -5.60 7.25
C PRO A 129 13.27 -6.22 8.16
N LYS A 130 12.98 -6.33 9.46
CA LYS A 130 13.89 -6.96 10.44
C LYS A 130 13.72 -8.47 10.61
N MET A 131 12.77 -9.06 9.89
CA MET A 131 12.54 -10.50 9.82
C MET A 131 12.37 -10.89 8.36
N THR A 132 12.55 -12.16 8.04
CA THR A 132 12.33 -12.73 6.72
C THR A 132 10.85 -12.92 6.40
N ARG A 133 10.54 -13.19 5.13
CA ARG A 133 9.18 -13.53 4.71
C ARG A 133 8.64 -14.79 5.41
N ALA A 134 9.48 -15.80 5.63
CA ALA A 134 9.07 -17.04 6.28
C ALA A 134 8.69 -16.80 7.75
N GLU A 135 9.49 -16.02 8.48
CA GLU A 135 9.21 -15.64 9.87
C GLU A 135 7.94 -14.77 9.97
N LEU A 136 7.70 -13.88 9.00
CA LEU A 136 6.46 -13.11 8.90
C LEU A 136 5.25 -14.03 8.72
N ASP A 137 5.33 -14.96 7.77
CA ASP A 137 4.24 -15.90 7.49
C ASP A 137 3.95 -16.80 8.70
N GLU A 138 4.98 -17.25 9.43
CA GLU A 138 4.83 -18.00 10.68
C GLU A 138 4.17 -17.18 11.80
N TRP A 139 4.61 -15.93 12.00
CA TRP A 139 4.00 -15.04 12.99
C TRP A 139 2.54 -14.74 12.65
N LEU A 140 2.23 -14.48 11.38
CA LEU A 140 0.86 -14.25 10.92
C LEU A 140 -0.02 -15.47 11.14
N ALA A 141 0.52 -16.69 11.00
CA ALA A 141 -0.20 -17.93 11.25
C ALA A 141 -0.26 -18.34 12.73
N SER A 142 0.39 -17.60 13.63
CA SER A 142 0.45 -17.97 15.04
C SER A 142 -0.95 -17.98 15.68
N PRO A 143 -1.26 -18.97 16.55
CA PRO A 143 -2.58 -19.07 17.17
C PRO A 143 -2.98 -17.85 17.99
N ASP A 144 -2.02 -17.20 18.66
CA ASP A 144 -2.31 -16.02 19.46
C ASP A 144 -2.71 -14.83 18.58
N LEU A 145 -1.97 -14.56 17.50
CA LEU A 145 -2.33 -13.47 16.59
C LEU A 145 -3.67 -13.77 15.88
N GLN A 146 -3.87 -15.01 15.41
CA GLN A 146 -5.12 -15.41 14.77
C GLN A 146 -6.32 -15.39 15.72
N ARG A 147 -6.12 -15.57 17.03
CA ARG A 147 -7.18 -15.44 18.04
C ARG A 147 -7.55 -13.98 18.28
N ASP A 148 -6.57 -13.09 18.32
CA ASP A 148 -6.79 -11.69 18.64
C ASP A 148 -7.44 -10.93 17.48
N TRP A 149 -7.12 -11.27 16.23
CA TRP A 149 -7.60 -10.59 15.03
C TRP A 149 -8.71 -11.36 14.28
N GLN A 150 -9.70 -11.87 15.02
CA GLN A 150 -10.91 -12.54 14.49
C GLN A 150 -12.05 -11.56 14.20
N PRO A 151 -13.04 -11.90 13.36
CA PRO A 151 -14.16 -11.00 13.07
C PRO A 151 -14.90 -10.54 14.32
N GLU A 152 -14.99 -11.39 15.33
CA GLU A 152 -15.68 -11.17 16.60
C GLU A 152 -14.99 -10.09 17.46
N ASN A 153 -13.71 -9.85 17.24
CA ASN A 153 -12.91 -8.88 17.97
C ASN A 153 -12.83 -7.52 17.26
N TYR A 154 -13.30 -7.41 16.01
CA TYR A 154 -13.22 -6.17 15.25
C TYR A 154 -13.97 -5.02 15.92
N ASN A 155 -13.32 -3.90 16.18
CA ASN A 155 -13.95 -2.69 16.71
C ASN A 155 -13.49 -1.49 15.89
N VAL A 156 -14.44 -0.75 15.32
CA VAL A 156 -14.15 0.41 14.46
C VAL A 156 -13.42 1.52 15.19
N PHE A 157 -13.51 1.60 16.52
CA PHE A 157 -12.89 2.65 17.32
C PHE A 157 -11.48 2.27 17.78
N ASP A 158 -11.28 1.05 18.31
CA ASP A 158 -10.06 0.68 19.04
C ASP A 158 -9.41 -0.67 18.61
N HIS A 159 -9.98 -1.37 17.62
CA HIS A 159 -9.47 -2.67 17.17
C HIS A 159 -9.81 -2.93 15.69
N ASN A 160 -9.19 -2.18 14.79
CA ASN A 160 -9.46 -2.18 13.34
C ASN A 160 -8.15 -2.25 12.51
N CYS A 161 -8.24 -2.04 11.19
CA CYS A 161 -7.07 -2.02 10.29
C CYS A 161 -5.94 -1.07 10.74
N ASN A 162 -6.27 0.09 11.30
CA ASN A 162 -5.30 1.09 11.74
C ASN A 162 -4.48 0.58 12.93
N HIS A 163 -5.15 -0.08 13.86
CA HIS A 163 -4.54 -0.69 15.04
C HIS A 163 -3.69 -1.90 14.64
N PHE A 164 -4.18 -2.72 13.71
CA PHE A 164 -3.42 -3.84 13.16
C PHE A 164 -2.15 -3.35 12.46
N ALA A 165 -2.26 -2.28 11.67
CA ALA A 165 -1.12 -1.68 10.99
C ALA A 165 -0.05 -1.25 12.00
N LYS A 166 -0.43 -0.63 13.14
CA LYS A 166 0.51 -0.32 14.22
C LYS A 166 1.25 -1.57 14.71
N VAL A 167 0.53 -2.64 15.05
CA VAL A 167 1.11 -3.92 15.50
C VAL A 167 2.05 -4.52 14.45
N MET A 168 1.63 -4.50 13.18
CA MET A 168 2.39 -5.04 12.07
C MET A 168 3.69 -4.24 11.86
N MET A 169 3.62 -2.91 11.83
CA MET A 169 4.78 -2.03 11.72
C MET A 169 5.78 -2.24 12.86
N ASP A 170 5.32 -2.25 14.12
CA ASP A 170 6.15 -2.52 15.29
C ASP A 170 6.84 -3.88 15.19
N ARG A 171 6.15 -4.86 14.59
CA ARG A 171 6.64 -6.21 14.42
C ARG A 171 7.66 -6.35 13.28
N VAL A 172 7.46 -5.74 12.12
CA VAL A 172 8.26 -6.01 10.90
C VAL A 172 9.29 -4.94 10.54
N ALA A 173 9.05 -3.67 10.89
CA ALA A 173 9.94 -2.59 10.49
C ALA A 173 11.23 -2.60 11.33
N SER A 174 12.36 -2.32 10.67
CA SER A 174 13.65 -2.11 11.33
C SER A 174 13.74 -0.75 12.02
N ARG A 175 13.05 0.26 11.48
CA ARG A 175 12.91 1.57 12.11
C ARG A 175 11.62 1.61 12.93
N PRO A 176 11.66 2.15 14.16
CA PRO A 176 10.42 2.40 14.89
C PRO A 176 9.56 3.38 14.10
N LEU A 177 8.25 3.19 14.18
CA LEU A 177 7.31 4.14 13.63
C LEU A 177 7.32 5.38 14.52
N GLU A 178 7.62 6.54 13.94
CA GLU A 178 7.50 7.80 14.66
C GLU A 178 6.05 7.96 15.12
N PRO A 179 5.77 8.14 16.42
CA PRO A 179 4.40 8.24 16.94
C PRO A 179 3.59 9.32 16.21
N GLU A 180 4.27 10.40 15.81
CA GLU A 180 3.72 11.51 15.02
C GLU A 180 3.07 11.07 13.70
N LEU A 181 3.43 9.91 13.15
CA LEU A 181 2.83 9.40 11.91
C LEU A 181 1.51 8.66 12.14
N ILE A 182 1.45 7.77 13.14
CA ILE A 182 0.31 6.87 13.32
C ILE A 182 -0.71 7.35 14.33
N GLU A 183 -0.28 8.07 15.37
CA GLU A 183 -1.19 8.54 16.42
C GLU A 183 -2.28 9.45 15.89
N PRO A 184 -2.01 10.41 14.97
CA PRO A 184 -3.09 11.21 14.38
C PRO A 184 -4.11 10.35 13.64
N VAL A 185 -3.67 9.28 12.95
CA VAL A 185 -4.55 8.37 12.23
C VAL A 185 -5.43 7.56 13.19
N LEU A 186 -4.85 7.04 14.28
CA LEU A 186 -5.59 6.29 15.31
C LEU A 186 -6.63 7.18 16.00
N LYS A 187 -6.25 8.41 16.37
CA LYS A 187 -7.14 9.39 17.00
C LYS A 187 -8.40 9.69 16.18
N VAL A 188 -8.31 9.68 14.85
CA VAL A 188 -9.50 9.86 13.99
C VAL A 188 -10.56 8.78 14.30
N THR A 189 -10.15 7.53 14.50
CA THR A 189 -11.08 6.45 14.85
C THR A 189 -11.41 6.43 16.34
N GLU A 190 -10.42 6.54 17.22
CA GLU A 190 -10.62 6.40 18.68
C GLU A 190 -11.48 7.53 19.24
N GLU A 191 -11.30 8.75 18.74
CA GLU A 191 -11.99 9.95 19.23
C GLU A 191 -13.16 10.36 18.33
N MET A 192 -13.60 9.50 17.41
CA MET A 192 -14.63 9.85 16.43
C MET A 192 -15.91 10.40 17.09
N LEU A 193 -16.28 9.88 18.25
CA LEU A 193 -17.49 10.25 19.00
C LEU A 193 -17.20 11.12 20.23
N SER A 194 -16.00 11.72 20.34
CA SER A 194 -15.56 12.47 21.53
C SER A 194 -16.47 13.66 21.86
N GLU A 195 -16.96 14.36 20.84
CA GLU A 195 -17.77 15.57 20.97
C GLU A 195 -19.24 15.30 21.31
N LEU A 196 -19.66 14.03 21.29
CA LEU A 196 -21.04 13.68 21.57
C LEU A 196 -21.32 13.62 23.08
N PRO A 197 -22.53 14.00 23.52
CA PRO A 197 -23.00 13.72 24.88
C PRO A 197 -22.86 12.24 25.21
N GLU A 198 -22.50 11.92 26.46
CA GLU A 198 -22.13 10.56 26.87
C GLU A 198 -23.14 9.48 26.48
N TRP A 199 -24.43 9.73 26.67
CA TRP A 199 -25.49 8.77 26.30
C TRP A 199 -25.49 8.47 24.79
N ARG A 200 -25.22 9.48 23.95
CA ARG A 200 -25.20 9.34 22.48
C ARG A 200 -23.89 8.70 22.02
N ARG A 201 -22.77 9.01 22.66
CA ARG A 201 -21.49 8.33 22.47
C ARG A 201 -21.63 6.84 22.77
N ASN A 202 -22.19 6.48 23.92
CA ASN A 202 -22.38 5.08 24.32
C ASN A 202 -23.29 4.31 23.36
N LEU A 203 -24.38 4.94 22.90
CA LEU A 203 -25.24 4.38 21.86
C LEU A 203 -24.50 4.22 20.51
N GLY A 204 -23.73 5.23 20.12
CA GLY A 204 -22.94 5.23 18.89
C GLY A 204 -21.88 4.12 18.88
N LEU A 205 -21.17 3.93 20.00
CA LEU A 205 -20.17 2.86 20.17
C LEU A 205 -20.79 1.48 19.93
N ALA A 206 -21.98 1.23 20.47
CA ALA A 206 -22.69 -0.03 20.28
C ALA A 206 -23.18 -0.22 18.84
N LEU A 207 -23.80 0.82 18.24
CA LEU A 207 -24.43 0.72 16.93
C LEU A 207 -23.41 0.70 15.78
N MET A 208 -22.44 1.62 15.79
CA MET A 208 -21.49 1.77 14.68
C MET A 208 -20.60 0.56 14.53
N ASN A 209 -20.24 -0.11 15.63
CA ASN A 209 -19.50 -1.36 15.57
C ASN A 209 -20.27 -2.46 14.85
N GLN A 210 -21.56 -2.62 15.16
CA GLN A 210 -22.41 -3.62 14.51
C GLN A 210 -22.59 -3.32 13.02
N VAL A 211 -22.88 -2.06 12.67
CA VAL A 211 -23.04 -1.62 11.27
C VAL A 211 -21.73 -1.77 10.50
N THR A 212 -20.60 -1.36 11.08
CA THR A 212 -19.30 -1.44 10.41
C THR A 212 -18.90 -2.89 10.18
N ARG A 213 -19.08 -3.79 11.16
CA ARG A 213 -18.85 -5.23 10.96
C ARG A 213 -19.68 -5.77 9.80
N LEU A 214 -20.96 -5.40 9.71
CA LEU A 214 -21.82 -5.81 8.59
C LEU A 214 -21.30 -5.28 7.25
N VAL A 215 -20.88 -4.01 7.18
CA VAL A 215 -20.35 -3.40 5.96
C VAL A 215 -19.02 -4.02 5.55
N VAL A 216 -18.08 -4.20 6.49
CA VAL A 216 -16.76 -4.80 6.24
C VAL A 216 -16.91 -6.23 5.74
N VAL A 217 -17.72 -7.05 6.41
CA VAL A 217 -18.01 -8.43 5.98
C VAL A 217 -18.71 -8.45 4.61
N SER A 218 -19.65 -7.52 4.37
CA SER A 218 -20.36 -7.42 3.09
C SER A 218 -19.46 -6.97 1.94
N TRP A 219 -18.58 -6.00 2.18
CA TRP A 219 -17.55 -5.57 1.23
C TRP A 219 -16.58 -6.71 0.92
N GLY A 220 -16.10 -7.41 1.96
CA GLY A 220 -15.24 -8.59 1.82
C GLY A 220 -15.87 -9.64 0.90
N ARG A 221 -17.18 -9.91 1.06
CA ARG A 221 -17.95 -10.82 0.20
C ARG A 221 -18.15 -10.28 -1.22
N ALA A 222 -18.57 -9.02 -1.38
CA ALA A 222 -18.87 -8.41 -2.68
C ALA A 222 -17.64 -8.28 -3.57
N THR A 223 -16.48 -8.00 -2.97
CA THR A 223 -15.22 -7.88 -3.70
C THR A 223 -14.54 -9.22 -3.96
N LYS A 224 -14.96 -10.32 -3.34
CA LYS A 224 -14.29 -11.63 -3.43
C LYS A 224 -14.08 -12.13 -4.86
N LYS A 225 -15.08 -12.01 -5.73
CA LYS A 225 -14.97 -12.46 -7.14
C LYS A 225 -13.99 -11.60 -7.94
N LYS A 226 -14.08 -10.26 -7.80
CA LYS A 226 -13.15 -9.32 -8.42
C LYS A 226 -11.72 -9.56 -7.91
N LYS A 227 -11.56 -9.74 -6.60
CA LYS A 227 -10.29 -10.09 -5.93
C LYS A 227 -9.64 -11.32 -6.57
N GLN A 228 -10.39 -12.42 -6.72
CA GLN A 228 -9.87 -13.67 -7.31
C GLN A 228 -9.46 -13.51 -8.77
N GLN A 229 -10.23 -12.75 -9.56
CA GLN A 229 -9.91 -12.49 -10.97
C GLN A 229 -8.62 -11.67 -11.14
N LEU A 230 -8.42 -10.65 -10.31
CA LEU A 230 -7.22 -9.82 -10.33
C LEU A 230 -5.97 -10.61 -9.91
N GLU A 231 -6.08 -11.46 -8.88
CA GLU A 231 -4.95 -12.31 -8.46
C GLU A 231 -4.53 -13.33 -9.53
N VAL A 232 -5.49 -13.96 -10.21
CA VAL A 232 -5.19 -14.87 -11.33
C VAL A 232 -4.51 -14.11 -12.47
N SER A 233 -5.01 -12.91 -12.80
CA SER A 233 -4.45 -12.07 -13.84
C SER A 233 -3.01 -11.63 -13.51
N ALA A 234 -2.77 -11.18 -12.29
CA ALA A 234 -1.43 -10.79 -11.81
C ALA A 234 -0.43 -11.95 -11.84
N ARG A 235 -0.86 -13.16 -11.43
CA ARG A 235 -0.01 -14.37 -11.51
C ARG A 235 0.35 -14.73 -12.95
N ASN A 236 -0.60 -14.62 -13.88
CA ASN A 236 -0.36 -14.93 -15.28
C ASN A 236 0.63 -13.95 -15.93
N VAL A 237 0.54 -12.66 -15.62
CA VAL A 237 1.50 -11.64 -16.06
C VAL A 237 2.89 -11.94 -15.50
N ALA A 238 3.01 -12.18 -14.19
CA ALA A 238 4.30 -12.50 -13.56
C ALA A 238 4.94 -13.78 -14.10
N ALA A 239 4.16 -14.79 -14.50
CA ALA A 239 4.64 -16.00 -15.14
C ALA A 239 5.12 -15.76 -16.58
N SER A 240 4.41 -14.93 -17.33
CA SER A 240 4.79 -14.53 -18.70
C SER A 240 6.14 -13.78 -18.70
N ASP A 241 6.33 -12.83 -17.79
CA ASP A 241 7.55 -12.02 -17.74
C ASP A 241 8.79 -12.87 -17.36
N ARG A 242 8.63 -13.87 -16.49
CA ARG A 242 9.72 -14.82 -16.18
C ARG A 242 10.11 -15.68 -17.38
N ASN A 243 9.14 -16.11 -18.19
CA ASN A 243 9.42 -16.91 -19.38
C ASN A 243 10.12 -16.10 -20.49
N VAL A 244 9.82 -14.81 -20.61
CA VAL A 244 10.53 -13.91 -21.54
C VAL A 244 11.97 -13.66 -21.07
N THR A 245 12.19 -13.53 -19.75
CA THR A 245 13.52 -13.27 -19.18
C THR A 245 14.44 -14.49 -19.20
N LEU A 246 13.89 -15.71 -19.17
CA LEU A 246 14.65 -16.97 -19.32
C LEU A 246 14.95 -17.35 -20.78
N ALA A 247 14.26 -16.72 -21.74
CA ALA A 247 14.41 -16.99 -23.17
C ALA A 247 15.32 -15.98 -23.91
N ALA A 248 15.90 -15.01 -23.19
CA ALA A 248 16.83 -13.99 -23.69
C ALA A 248 18.23 -14.19 -23.10
#